data_AF-A0A0G1MYF3-F1
#
_entry.id   AF-A0A0G1MYF3-F1
#
_cell.length_a   1.000
_cell.length_b   1.000
_cell.length_c   1.000
_cell.angle_alpha   90.00
_cell.angle_beta   90.00
_cell.angle_gamma   90.00
#
_symmetry.space_group_name_H-M   'P 1'
#
loop_
_entity.id
_entity.type
_entity.pdbx_description
1 polymer ?
#
loop_
_entity_poly.entity_id
_entity_poly.type
_entity_poly.pdbx_seq_one_letter_code
_entity_poly.pdbx_strand_id
1 'polypeptide(L)'
;MQWLNKVADEVIARHPEGEILVSSGASPSGTYHIGHLREIVTCDAIVRELETRGRTARHSIYQQPTKSTWVNHYAIYRRQKAMVHMLTIF
;
A
#
# COMPACT_ATOMS: atom_id res chain seq x y z
N MET A 1 8.35 -15.16 8.35
CA MET A 1 7.88 -15.72 7.05
C MET A 1 8.86 -15.32 5.97
N GLN A 2 9.38 -16.25 5.15
CA GLN A 2 10.50 -15.92 4.26
C GLN A 2 10.18 -14.82 3.22
N TRP A 3 8.95 -14.80 2.68
CA TRP A 3 8.52 -13.80 1.72
C TRP A 3 8.40 -12.40 2.34
N LEU A 4 7.87 -12.31 3.56
CA LEU A 4 7.64 -11.04 4.25
C LEU A 4 8.97 -10.38 4.61
N ASN A 5 9.93 -11.19 5.05
CA ASN A 5 11.26 -10.71 5.37
C ASN A 5 11.94 -10.10 4.13
N LYS A 6 11.88 -10.80 3.00
CA LYS A 6 12.45 -10.33 1.73
C LYS A 6 11.81 -9.01 1.28
N VAL A 7 10.49 -8.89 1.37
CA VAL A 7 9.78 -7.65 1.04
C VAL A 7 10.21 -6.50 1.95
N ALA A 8 10.27 -6.73 3.26
CA ALA A 8 10.69 -5.71 4.22
C ALA A 8 12.16 -5.28 4.00
N ASP A 9 13.06 -6.22 3.71
CA ASP A 9 14.46 -5.94 3.36
C ASP A 9 14.54 -5.03 2.12
N GLU A 10 13.80 -5.36 1.06
CA GLU A 10 13.77 -4.57 -0.18
C GLU A 10 13.20 -3.16 0.06
N VAL A 11 12.15 -3.03 0.88
CA VAL A 11 11.55 -1.74 1.21
C VAL A 11 12.53 -0.87 1.99
N ILE A 12 13.18 -1.41 3.02
CA ILE A 12 14.15 -0.68 3.84
C ILE A 12 15.36 -0.26 2.99
N ALA A 13 15.84 -1.14 2.11
CA ALA A 13 16.95 -0.82 1.21
C ALA A 13 16.62 0.34 0.25
N ARG A 14 15.37 0.43 -0.24
CA ARG A 14 14.91 1.50 -1.13
C ARG A 14 14.57 2.79 -0.39
N HIS A 15 14.16 2.69 0.87
CA HIS A 15 13.74 3.82 1.70
C HIS A 15 14.48 3.77 3.05
N PRO A 16 15.78 4.12 3.05
CA PRO A 16 16.63 4.01 4.25
C PRO A 16 16.23 5.00 5.34
N GLU A 17 15.51 6.08 5.03
CA GLU A 17 15.11 7.13 5.96
C GLU A 17 13.65 7.52 5.77
N GLY A 18 13.08 8.17 6.79
CA GLY A 18 11.70 8.65 6.77
C GLY A 18 10.64 7.58 7.07
N GLU A 19 9.39 8.05 7.10
CA GLU A 19 8.21 7.22 7.33
C GLU A 19 7.80 6.47 6.05
N ILE A 20 7.46 5.19 6.20
CA ILE A 20 7.04 4.33 5.09
C ILE A 20 5.52 4.24 5.07
N LEU A 21 4.92 4.77 4.00
CA LEU A 21 3.48 4.63 3.76
C LEU A 21 3.21 3.41 2.88
N VAL A 22 2.59 2.39 3.44
CA VAL A 22 2.10 1.22 2.71
C VAL A 22 0.64 1.47 2.33
N SER A 23 0.29 1.30 1.05
CA SER A 23 -1.08 1.59 0.59
C SER A 23 -1.72 0.40 -0.09
N SER A 24 -3.00 0.17 0.20
CA SER A 24 -3.87 -0.78 -0.50
C SER A 24 -4.99 -0.03 -1.21
N GLY A 25 -5.44 -0.55 -2.35
CA GLY A 25 -6.53 -0.01 -3.15
C GLY A 25 -7.86 -0.72 -2.88
N ALA A 26 -8.93 0.06 -2.74
CA ALA A 26 -10.30 -0.44 -2.78
C ALA A 26 -11.04 0.24 -3.93
N SER A 27 -11.60 -0.54 -4.85
CA SER A 27 -12.58 -0.02 -5.80
C SER A 27 -13.98 -0.20 -5.21
N PRO A 28 -14.71 0.88 -4.87
CA PRO A 28 -16.05 0.77 -4.28
C PRO A 28 -17.13 0.45 -5.31
N SER A 29 -16.77 0.28 -6.60
CA SER A 29 -17.73 -0.05 -7.66
C SER A 29 -18.11 -1.53 -7.71
N GLY A 30 -17.52 -2.39 -6.87
CA GLY A 30 -17.81 -3.81 -6.78
C GLY A 30 -17.98 -4.30 -5.34
N THR A 31 -18.54 -5.50 -5.18
CA THR A 31 -18.71 -6.11 -3.86
C THR A 31 -17.36 -6.47 -3.25
N TYR A 32 -17.19 -6.18 -1.96
CA TYR A 32 -16.05 -6.66 -1.19
C TYR A 32 -16.00 -8.19 -1.20
N HIS A 33 -14.84 -8.73 -1.54
CA HIS A 33 -14.60 -10.16 -1.64
C HIS A 33 -13.24 -10.49 -1.02
N ILE A 34 -12.92 -11.77 -0.89
CA ILE A 34 -11.71 -12.22 -0.18
C ILE A 34 -10.41 -11.68 -0.78
N GLY A 35 -10.39 -11.41 -2.09
CA GLY A 35 -9.26 -10.77 -2.76
C GLY A 35 -8.94 -9.38 -2.19
N HIS A 36 -9.98 -8.60 -1.87
CA HIS A 36 -9.80 -7.30 -1.22
C HIS A 36 -9.23 -7.45 0.21
N LEU A 37 -9.73 -8.42 0.97
CA LEU A 37 -9.21 -8.70 2.31
C LEU A 37 -7.73 -9.12 2.25
N ARG A 38 -7.34 -9.95 1.27
CA ARG A 38 -5.95 -10.35 1.05
C ARG A 38 -5.04 -9.13 0.91
N GLU A 39 -5.46 -8.12 0.15
CA GLU A 39 -4.66 -6.91 -0.06
C GLU A 39 -4.46 -6.12 1.23
N ILE A 40 -5.55 -5.90 1.99
CA ILE A 40 -5.49 -5.22 3.30
C ILE A 40 -4.55 -5.97 4.25
N VAL A 41 -4.76 -7.29 4.41
CA VAL A 41 -4.00 -8.11 5.36
C VAL A 41 -2.52 -8.18 4.98
N THR A 42 -2.21 -8.24 3.68
CA THR A 42 -0.83 -8.26 3.20
C THR A 42 -0.12 -6.95 3.50
N CYS A 43 -0.76 -5.81 3.25
CA CYS A 43 -0.21 -4.49 3.59
C CYS A 43 0.01 -4.33 5.10
N ASP A 44 -0.96 -4.75 5.91
CA ASP A 44 -0.89 -4.67 7.37
C ASP A 44 0.22 -5.58 7.94
N ALA A 45 0.43 -6.77 7.35
CA ALA A 45 1.56 -7.65 7.69
C ALA A 45 2.91 -6.99 7.39
N ILE A 46 3.04 -6.29 6.25
CA ILE A 46 4.26 -5.56 5.89
C ILE A 46 4.52 -4.41 6.86
N VAL A 47 3.50 -3.64 7.23
CA VAL A 47 3.64 -2.55 8.21
C VAL A 47 4.15 -3.09 9.55
N ARG A 48 3.56 -4.16 10.07
CA ARG A 48 4.01 -4.77 11.33
C ARG A 48 5.44 -5.29 11.29
N GLU A 49 5.84 -5.88 10.16
CA GLU A 49 7.24 -6.33 10.00
C GLU A 49 8.21 -5.15 9.98
N LEU A 50 7.86 -4.05 9.29
CA LEU A 50 8.66 -2.83 9.28
C LEU A 50 8.77 -2.20 10.68
N GLU A 51 7.66 -2.15 11.43
CA GLU A 51 7.62 -1.66 12.82
C GLU A 51 8.48 -2.54 13.75
N THR A 52 8.43 -3.86 13.59
CA THR A 52 9.26 -4.82 14.35
C THR A 52 10.77 -4.58 14.10
N ARG A 53 11.12 -4.04 12.94
CA ARG A 53 12.49 -3.67 12.55
C ARG A 53 12.86 -2.23 12.92
N GLY A 54 12.04 -1.54 13.71
CA GLY A 54 12.29 -0.19 14.18
C GLY A 54 12.02 0.91 13.15
N ARG A 55 11.28 0.60 12.07
CA ARG A 55 10.87 1.60 11.08
C ARG A 55 9.51 2.19 11.44
N THR A 56 9.34 3.49 11.23
CA THR A 56 8.02 4.13 11.28
C THR A 56 7.28 3.81 9.98
N ALA A 57 6.16 3.09 10.09
CA ALA A 57 5.34 2.74 8.94
C ALA A 57 3.85 2.94 9.24
N ARG A 58 3.05 3.22 8.21
CA ARG A 58 1.58 3.32 8.31
C ARG A 58 0.89 2.66 7.13
N HIS A 59 -0.28 2.09 7.39
CA HIS A 59 -1.17 1.56 6.35
C HIS A 59 -2.22 2.60 5.96
N SER A 60 -2.32 2.92 4.67
CA SER A 60 -3.35 3.78 4.10
C SER A 60 -4.21 3.03 3.08
N ILE A 61 -5.51 2.97 3.33
CA ILE A 61 -6.48 2.39 2.39
C ILE A 61 -6.97 3.49 1.47
N TYR A 62 -6.62 3.40 0.18
CA TYR A 62 -7.11 4.31 -0.85
C TYR A 62 -8.41 3.80 -1.44
N GLN A 63 -9.50 4.52 -1.22
CA GLN A 63 -10.78 4.26 -1.89
C GLN A 63 -10.86 5.07 -3.18
N GLN A 64 -11.00 4.38 -4.32
CA GLN A 64 -11.26 5.06 -5.58
C GLN A 64 -12.60 5.78 -5.50
N PRO A 65 -12.69 7.06 -5.89
CA PRO A 65 -13.96 7.75 -5.83
C PRO A 65 -14.89 7.30 -6.98
N THR A 66 -16.19 7.49 -6.79
CA THR A 66 -17.22 7.07 -7.77
C THR A 66 -17.12 7.89 -9.06
N LYS A 67 -17.80 7.41 -10.13
CA LYS A 67 -17.68 7.89 -11.53
C LYS A 67 -17.78 9.42 -11.75
N SER A 68 -18.36 10.17 -10.82
CA SER A 68 -18.57 11.61 -10.93
C SER A 68 -17.34 12.51 -10.65
N THR A 69 -16.21 11.98 -10.17
CA THR A 69 -15.05 12.81 -9.75
C THR A 69 -13.72 12.48 -10.47
N TRP A 70 -13.80 11.79 -11.61
CA TRP A 70 -12.66 11.20 -12.33
C TRP A 70 -11.62 12.21 -12.83
N VAL A 71 -12.04 13.43 -13.19
CA VAL A 71 -11.20 14.37 -13.94
C VAL A 71 -10.12 15.02 -13.06
N ASN A 72 -10.35 15.16 -11.75
CA ASN A 72 -9.36 15.73 -10.81
C ASN A 72 -8.56 14.66 -10.03
N HIS A 73 -9.10 13.45 -9.85
CA HIS A 73 -8.45 12.42 -9.03
C HIS A 73 -7.37 11.62 -9.75
N TYR A 74 -7.37 11.58 -11.08
CA TYR A 74 -6.33 10.87 -11.83
C TYR A 74 -4.91 11.42 -11.55
N ALA A 75 -4.81 12.73 -11.26
CA ALA A 75 -3.56 13.38 -10.85
C ALA A 75 -3.13 12.99 -9.42
N ILE A 76 -4.09 12.78 -8.49
CA ILE A 76 -3.82 12.33 -7.12
C ILE A 76 -3.43 10.85 -7.12
N TYR A 77 -4.13 10.01 -7.88
CA TYR A 77 -3.76 8.61 -8.08
C TYR A 77 -2.38 8.48 -8.72
N ARG A 78 -2.05 9.25 -9.76
CA ARG A 78 -0.68 9.29 -10.33
C ARG A 78 0.36 9.81 -9.35
N ARG A 79 0.04 10.83 -8.53
CA ARG A 79 0.95 11.33 -7.49
C ARG A 79 1.16 10.31 -6.38
N GLN A 80 0.13 9.60 -5.94
CA GLN A 80 0.27 8.49 -4.99
C GLN A 80 1.01 7.31 -5.61
N LYS A 81 0.79 6.95 -6.88
CA LYS A 81 1.63 5.97 -7.60
C LYS A 81 3.08 6.42 -7.80
N ALA A 82 3.34 7.73 -7.83
CA ALA A 82 4.69 8.29 -7.95
C ALA A 82 5.40 8.45 -6.59
N MET A 83 4.64 8.65 -5.51
CA MET A 83 5.15 8.81 -4.14
C MET A 83 5.22 7.46 -3.39
N VAL A 84 4.33 6.54 -3.71
CA VAL A 84 4.35 5.14 -3.27
C VAL A 84 4.96 4.37 -4.43
N HIS A 85 6.26 4.09 -4.34
CA HIS A 85 6.90 3.10 -5.21
C HIS A 85 6.20 1.77 -5.00
N MET A 86 5.20 1.54 -5.85
CA MET A 86 4.25 0.44 -5.79
C MET A 86 5.02 -0.88 -5.84
N LEU A 87 5.23 -1.49 -4.67
CA LEU A 87 5.47 -2.92 -4.61
C LEU A 87 4.19 -3.58 -5.12
N THR A 88 4.19 -3.83 -6.43
CA THR A 88 3.15 -4.60 -7.09
C THR A 88 3.41 -6.05 -6.70
N ILE A 89 2.95 -6.46 -5.52
CA ILE A 89 2.94 -7.85 -5.12
C ILE A 89 1.60 -8.44 -5.60
N PHE A 90 1.62 -8.96 -6.83
CA PHE A 90 0.63 -9.84 -7.49
C PHE A 90 -0.85 -9.46 -7.40
#